data_AF-A0A7S1EIR0-F1
#
_entry.id   AF-A0A7S1EIR0-F1
#
_cell.length_a   1.000
_cell.length_b   1.000
_cell.length_c   1.000
_cell.angle_alpha   90.00
_cell.angle_beta   90.00
_cell.angle_gamma   90.00
#
_symmetry.space_group_name_H-M   'P 1'
#
loop_
_entity.id
_entity.type
_entity.pdbx_description
1 polymer ?
#
loop_
_entity_poly.entity_id
_entity_poly.type
_entity_poly.pdbx_seq_one_letter_code
_entity_poly.pdbx_strand_id
1 'polypeptide(L)'
;GGGGESEVSMPEANGVVITTGNLRDITMEGGSVSSLGVQGDFVVGGSAVLGDAGSDSSTLEIKSPVAGRFPMTFAGTEGDGSLTLGVADPSVDSLVSFPEASGRIVTTGSLPSVLEEVTVIDRALVKGAVRMLSDVSIGPRIARTSLDISAPISSAFPMTFLGASEGNGRLSLGVLDPSEERVVTFPDVSGTILTTGSMPNVLEATTFLGEARFIGGASFGARDVVL
;
A
#
# COMPACT_ATOMS: atom_id res chain seq x y z
N GLY A 1 55.35 4.62 -61.86
CA GLY A 1 55.21 5.26 -60.54
C GLY A 1 55.90 4.38 -59.54
N GLY A 2 56.95 4.89 -58.90
CA GLY A 2 57.83 4.09 -58.04
C GLY A 2 57.10 3.59 -56.79
N GLY A 3 57.18 2.28 -56.54
CA GLY A 3 56.81 1.70 -55.26
C GLY A 3 57.88 2.09 -54.25
N GLY A 4 57.56 3.04 -53.38
CA GLY A 4 58.39 3.34 -52.21
C GLY A 4 58.26 2.19 -51.22
N GLU A 5 59.39 1.63 -50.80
CA GLU A 5 59.43 0.69 -49.68
C GLU A 5 59.09 1.47 -48.40
N SER A 6 58.10 1.00 -47.66
CA SER A 6 57.76 1.53 -46.34
C SER A 6 58.51 0.73 -45.29
N GLU A 7 59.49 1.35 -44.64
CA GLU A 7 60.20 0.77 -43.50
C GLU A 7 59.40 1.03 -42.21
N VAL A 8 59.04 -0.03 -41.49
CA VAL A 8 58.33 0.04 -40.21
C VAL A 8 59.31 -0.33 -39.10
N SER A 9 59.69 0.64 -38.29
CA SER A 9 60.51 0.40 -37.09
C SER A 9 59.61 -0.09 -35.95
N MET A 10 59.94 -1.26 -35.40
CA MET A 10 59.24 -1.86 -34.27
C MET A 10 60.08 -1.72 -33.01
N PRO A 11 59.46 -1.52 -31.83
CA PRO A 11 60.19 -1.56 -30.57
C PRO A 11 60.78 -2.96 -30.34
N GLU A 12 61.90 -3.05 -29.60
CA GLU A 12 62.43 -4.33 -29.14
C GLU A 12 61.51 -4.93 -28.07
N ALA A 13 60.47 -5.62 -28.54
CA ALA A 13 59.50 -6.31 -27.71
C ALA A 13 59.16 -7.67 -28.34
N ASN A 14 58.88 -8.67 -27.50
CA ASN A 14 58.35 -9.94 -27.94
C ASN A 14 56.84 -9.77 -28.21
N GLY A 15 56.38 -10.04 -29.43
CA GLY A 15 54.97 -9.95 -29.79
C GLY A 15 54.70 -10.41 -31.22
N VAL A 16 53.43 -10.67 -31.54
CA VAL A 16 52.97 -10.98 -32.90
C VAL A 16 52.42 -9.70 -33.51
N VAL A 17 52.90 -9.33 -34.68
CA VAL A 17 52.35 -8.22 -35.46
C VAL A 17 51.05 -8.70 -36.09
N ILE A 18 49.94 -8.08 -35.71
CA ILE A 18 48.65 -8.36 -36.32
C ILE A 18 48.45 -7.44 -37.52
N THR A 19 48.21 -8.06 -38.66
CA THR A 19 47.82 -7.45 -39.93
C THR A 19 46.47 -8.04 -40.36
N THR A 20 45.86 -7.48 -41.41
CA THR A 20 44.66 -8.07 -42.01
C THR A 20 44.90 -9.50 -42.53
N GLY A 21 46.14 -9.89 -42.79
CA GLY A 21 46.50 -11.23 -43.25
C GLY A 21 46.55 -12.30 -42.15
N ASN A 22 46.66 -11.90 -40.88
CA ASN A 22 46.79 -12.82 -39.76
C ASN A 22 45.86 -12.47 -38.57
N LEU A 23 44.70 -11.87 -38.86
CA LEU A 23 43.69 -11.55 -37.85
C LEU A 23 43.18 -12.79 -37.09
N ARG A 24 43.26 -13.97 -37.72
CA ARG A 24 42.89 -15.25 -37.10
C ARG A 24 43.74 -15.62 -35.89
N ASP A 25 44.93 -15.06 -35.78
CA ASP A 25 45.85 -15.29 -34.65
C ASP A 25 45.24 -14.73 -33.35
N ILE A 26 44.36 -13.73 -33.44
CA ILE A 26 43.54 -13.26 -32.31
C ILE A 26 42.49 -14.31 -31.91
N THR A 27 41.92 -15.03 -32.87
CA THR A 27 40.73 -15.86 -32.67
C THR A 27 41.00 -17.36 -32.41
N MET A 28 42.18 -17.88 -32.77
CA MET A 28 42.50 -19.31 -32.63
C MET A 28 43.48 -19.63 -31.50
N GLU A 29 44.37 -18.70 -31.12
CA GLU A 29 45.36 -18.88 -30.04
C GLU A 29 45.22 -17.86 -28.90
N GLY A 30 44.40 -16.81 -29.07
CA GLY A 30 44.38 -15.63 -28.19
C GLY A 30 43.78 -15.80 -26.79
N GLY A 31 43.26 -16.99 -26.44
CA GLY A 31 42.60 -17.21 -25.16
C GLY A 31 41.38 -16.29 -24.94
N SER A 32 40.91 -16.19 -23.69
CA SER A 32 39.85 -15.26 -23.32
C SER A 32 40.38 -13.83 -23.24
N VAL A 33 39.70 -12.87 -23.88
CA VAL A 33 39.96 -11.45 -23.66
C VAL A 33 39.43 -11.03 -22.29
N SER A 34 40.30 -10.50 -21.43
CA SER A 34 39.90 -10.02 -20.09
C SER A 34 39.23 -8.65 -20.12
N SER A 35 39.47 -7.85 -21.17
CA SER A 35 38.81 -6.58 -21.40
C SER A 35 38.79 -6.23 -22.89
N LEU A 36 37.73 -5.54 -23.32
CA LEU A 36 37.57 -5.00 -24.66
C LEU A 36 36.98 -3.60 -24.58
N GLY A 37 37.66 -2.61 -25.17
CA GLY A 37 37.15 -1.26 -25.34
C GLY A 37 36.91 -0.97 -26.82
N VAL A 38 35.73 -0.47 -27.16
CA VAL A 38 35.38 -0.07 -28.52
C VAL A 38 35.08 1.43 -28.51
N GLN A 39 35.82 2.23 -29.30
CA GLN A 39 35.65 3.69 -29.35
C GLN A 39 34.46 4.15 -30.22
N GLY A 40 33.77 3.21 -30.87
CA GLY A 40 32.60 3.49 -31.72
C GLY A 40 31.54 2.40 -31.57
N ASP A 41 30.74 2.22 -32.61
CA ASP A 41 29.66 1.24 -32.58
C ASP A 41 30.18 -0.19 -32.44
N PHE A 42 29.67 -0.89 -31.45
CA PHE A 42 29.85 -2.34 -31.33
C PHE A 42 28.65 -3.04 -31.98
N VAL A 43 28.87 -3.67 -33.13
CA VAL A 43 27.83 -4.38 -33.88
C VAL A 43 28.13 -5.88 -33.85
N VAL A 44 27.18 -6.67 -33.36
CA VAL A 44 27.24 -8.14 -33.46
C VAL A 44 26.27 -8.59 -34.55
N GLY A 45 26.79 -9.22 -35.60
CA GLY A 45 26.00 -9.68 -36.75
C GLY A 45 25.12 -10.92 -36.48
N GLY A 46 24.97 -11.34 -35.23
CA GLY A 46 24.26 -12.55 -34.83
C GLY A 46 23.98 -12.58 -33.32
N SER A 47 23.55 -13.74 -32.81
CA SER A 47 23.29 -13.91 -31.37
C SER A 47 24.57 -13.74 -30.55
N ALA A 48 24.52 -12.89 -29.53
CA ALA A 48 25.57 -12.75 -28.53
C ALA A 48 25.09 -13.35 -27.20
N VAL A 49 25.98 -14.03 -26.49
CA VAL A 49 25.80 -14.35 -25.08
C VAL A 49 26.53 -13.28 -24.28
N LEU A 50 25.81 -12.54 -23.44
CA LEU A 50 26.36 -11.50 -22.57
C LEU A 50 26.29 -11.99 -21.13
N GLY A 51 27.43 -12.44 -20.60
CA GLY A 51 27.57 -13.08 -19.29
C GLY A 51 28.03 -14.54 -19.38
N ASP A 52 28.34 -15.13 -18.23
CA ASP A 52 28.70 -16.54 -18.08
C ASP A 52 27.54 -17.30 -17.42
N ALA A 53 26.96 -18.24 -18.18
CA ALA A 53 25.83 -19.07 -17.78
C ALA A 53 26.12 -19.98 -16.58
N GLY A 54 27.40 -20.22 -16.26
CA GLY A 54 27.81 -21.00 -15.09
C GLY A 54 28.09 -20.17 -13.83
N SER A 55 27.97 -18.84 -13.90
CA SER A 55 28.28 -17.92 -12.80
C SER A 55 27.03 -17.26 -12.24
N ASP A 56 26.91 -17.23 -10.91
CA ASP A 56 25.83 -16.51 -10.23
C ASP A 56 26.04 -14.98 -10.20
N SER A 57 27.16 -14.48 -10.75
CA SER A 57 27.62 -13.10 -10.58
C SER A 57 27.81 -12.31 -11.88
N SER A 58 27.42 -12.86 -13.03
CA SER A 58 27.47 -12.11 -14.29
C SER A 58 26.51 -10.92 -14.26
N THR A 59 27.05 -9.72 -14.51
CA THR A 59 26.27 -8.47 -14.55
C THR A 59 26.39 -7.81 -15.92
N LEU A 60 25.28 -7.22 -16.39
CA LEU A 60 25.23 -6.37 -17.56
C LEU A 60 24.86 -4.95 -17.11
N GLU A 61 25.82 -4.03 -17.18
CA GLU A 61 25.59 -2.62 -16.88
C GLU A 61 25.48 -1.83 -18.20
N ILE A 62 24.32 -1.20 -18.43
CA ILE A 62 24.07 -0.35 -19.61
C ILE A 62 23.91 1.10 -19.14
N LYS A 63 24.90 1.95 -19.46
CA LYS A 63 24.90 3.38 -19.10
C LYS A 63 24.28 4.29 -20.17
N SER A 64 23.84 3.71 -21.28
CA SER A 64 23.27 4.42 -22.43
C SER A 64 21.77 4.16 -22.54
N PRO A 65 21.00 5.03 -23.22
CA PRO A 65 19.59 4.74 -23.52
C PRO A 65 19.43 3.43 -24.28
N VAL A 66 18.56 2.56 -23.80
CA VAL A 66 18.13 1.36 -24.54
C VAL A 66 16.90 1.75 -25.36
N ALA A 67 17.09 1.97 -26.67
CA ALA A 67 16.03 2.35 -27.59
C ALA A 67 15.79 1.25 -28.63
N GLY A 68 14.53 1.00 -28.97
CA GLY A 68 14.16 0.01 -29.97
C GLY A 68 12.66 -0.04 -30.21
N ARG A 69 12.26 -0.44 -31.43
CA ARG A 69 10.83 -0.61 -31.78
C ARG A 69 10.17 -1.75 -30.99
N PHE A 70 10.95 -2.71 -30.52
CA PHE A 70 10.47 -3.90 -29.82
C PHE A 70 10.95 -3.89 -28.36
N PRO A 71 10.13 -4.38 -27.41
CA PRO A 71 10.53 -4.57 -26.02
C PRO A 71 11.79 -5.43 -25.87
N MET A 72 12.54 -5.22 -24.79
CA MET A 72 13.63 -6.10 -24.40
C MET A 72 13.05 -7.41 -23.84
N THR A 73 13.32 -8.53 -24.49
CA THR A 73 12.84 -9.85 -24.07
C THR A 73 13.92 -10.60 -23.31
N PHE A 74 13.62 -11.00 -22.07
CA PHE A 74 14.40 -11.91 -21.26
C PHE A 74 13.73 -13.28 -21.29
N ALA A 75 14.44 -14.29 -21.79
CA ALA A 75 14.01 -15.68 -21.70
C ALA A 75 14.73 -16.34 -20.52
N GLY A 76 14.00 -17.16 -19.76
CA GLY A 76 14.62 -18.04 -18.77
C GLY A 76 15.44 -19.14 -19.46
N THR A 77 16.39 -19.72 -18.73
CA THR A 77 17.10 -20.94 -19.18
C THR A 77 16.25 -22.20 -19.06
N GLU A 78 15.15 -22.13 -18.29
CA GLU A 78 14.21 -23.23 -18.07
C GLU A 78 12.78 -22.78 -18.45
N GLY A 79 12.12 -23.57 -19.31
CA GLY A 79 10.74 -23.36 -19.74
C GLY A 79 10.56 -22.39 -20.92
N ASP A 80 9.31 -22.29 -21.40
CA ASP A 80 8.95 -21.50 -22.60
C ASP A 80 8.54 -20.05 -22.26
N GLY A 81 8.73 -19.62 -21.01
CA GLY A 81 8.34 -18.30 -20.53
C GLY A 81 9.31 -17.20 -20.95
N SER A 82 8.78 -16.03 -21.26
CA SER A 82 9.59 -14.82 -21.49
C SER A 82 9.03 -13.63 -20.71
N LEU A 83 9.95 -12.82 -20.18
CA LEU A 83 9.67 -11.51 -19.61
C LEU A 83 9.99 -10.45 -20.66
N THR A 84 9.08 -9.52 -20.89
CA THR A 84 9.34 -8.37 -21.78
C THR A 84 9.38 -7.09 -20.97
N LEU A 85 10.40 -6.27 -21.19
CA LEU A 85 10.50 -4.91 -20.66
C LEU A 85 10.36 -3.93 -21.83
N GLY A 86 9.18 -3.32 -21.92
CA GLY A 86 8.90 -2.25 -22.87
C GLY A 86 9.06 -0.89 -22.21
N VAL A 87 9.84 -0.01 -22.82
CA VAL A 87 9.84 1.42 -22.47
C VAL A 87 8.97 2.11 -23.50
N ALA A 88 7.73 2.45 -23.11
CA ALA A 88 6.89 3.30 -23.95
C ALA A 88 7.50 4.71 -24.02
N ASP A 89 7.32 5.43 -25.13
CA ASP A 89 7.78 6.82 -25.26
C ASP A 89 7.21 7.66 -24.11
N PRO A 90 8.03 8.03 -23.11
CA PRO A 90 7.52 8.75 -21.97
C PRO A 90 7.31 10.21 -22.39
N SER A 91 6.10 10.74 -22.18
CA SER A 91 5.83 12.18 -22.39
C SER A 91 6.39 13.06 -21.28
N VAL A 92 6.78 12.44 -20.16
CA VAL A 92 7.43 13.02 -18.98
C VAL A 92 8.31 11.95 -18.32
N ASP A 93 9.33 12.37 -17.58
CA ASP A 93 10.19 11.47 -16.83
C ASP A 93 9.37 10.49 -15.95
N SER A 94 9.62 9.20 -16.13
CA SER A 94 8.97 8.13 -15.37
C SER A 94 10.00 7.45 -14.49
N LEU A 95 9.90 7.64 -13.17
CA LEU A 95 10.78 7.00 -12.19
C LEU A 95 10.05 5.81 -11.56
N VAL A 96 10.60 4.62 -11.72
CA VAL A 96 10.17 3.42 -10.99
C VAL A 96 11.29 3.06 -10.01
N SER A 97 11.02 3.17 -8.70
CA SER A 97 11.95 2.77 -7.63
C SER A 97 11.36 1.59 -6.87
N PHE A 98 12.18 0.55 -6.67
CA PHE A 98 11.87 -0.55 -5.78
C PHE A 98 12.63 -0.36 -4.47
N PRO A 99 12.02 -0.63 -3.30
CA PRO A 99 12.75 -0.61 -2.04
C PRO A 99 13.79 -1.73 -2.00
N GLU A 100 14.83 -1.57 -1.18
CA GLU A 100 15.79 -2.64 -0.83
C GLU A 100 15.12 -3.65 0.13
N ALA A 101 14.04 -4.27 -0.32
CA ALA A 101 13.30 -5.26 0.43
C ALA A 101 12.88 -6.39 -0.50
N SER A 102 12.86 -7.61 0.01
CA SER A 102 12.23 -8.72 -0.69
C SER A 102 10.72 -8.48 -0.76
N GLY A 103 10.11 -8.69 -1.93
CA GLY A 103 8.69 -8.47 -2.13
C GLY A 103 8.20 -8.93 -3.50
N ARG A 104 6.88 -9.08 -3.63
CA ARG A 104 6.20 -9.37 -4.90
C ARG A 104 5.42 -8.13 -5.32
N ILE A 105 5.64 -7.67 -6.55
CA ILE A 105 4.75 -6.67 -7.17
C ILE A 105 3.47 -7.40 -7.59
N VAL A 106 2.35 -7.02 -6.99
CA VAL A 106 1.04 -7.53 -7.37
C VAL A 106 0.36 -6.46 -8.23
N THR A 107 0.15 -6.78 -9.50
CA THR A 107 -0.64 -5.97 -10.44
C THR A 107 -2.09 -6.45 -10.45
N THR A 108 -2.99 -5.66 -11.05
CA THR A 108 -4.41 -6.00 -11.19
C THR A 108 -4.66 -7.36 -11.85
N GLY A 109 -3.76 -7.80 -12.76
CA GLY A 109 -3.86 -9.12 -13.40
C GLY A 109 -3.41 -10.29 -12.52
N SER A 110 -2.66 -10.01 -11.44
CA SER A 110 -2.16 -11.02 -10.50
C SER A 110 -2.91 -11.05 -9.16
N LEU A 111 -3.89 -10.17 -8.97
CA LEU A 111 -4.76 -10.20 -7.79
C LEU A 111 -5.71 -11.40 -7.91
N PRO A 112 -5.68 -12.35 -6.95
CA PRO A 112 -6.69 -13.38 -6.87
C PRO A 112 -8.09 -12.75 -6.74
N SER A 113 -9.11 -13.37 -7.31
CA SER A 113 -10.51 -12.92 -7.15
C SER A 113 -11.02 -13.06 -5.71
N VAL A 114 -10.37 -13.90 -4.90
CA VAL A 114 -10.67 -14.12 -3.48
C VAL A 114 -9.34 -14.23 -2.73
N LEU A 115 -9.21 -13.49 -1.63
CA LEU A 115 -8.13 -13.64 -0.67
C LEU A 115 -8.73 -14.28 0.59
N GLU A 116 -8.12 -15.37 1.07
CA GLU A 116 -8.58 -16.04 2.29
C GLU A 116 -8.21 -15.23 3.54
N GLU A 117 -7.03 -14.62 3.55
CA GLU A 117 -6.54 -13.79 4.65
C GLU A 117 -5.78 -12.57 4.11
N VAL A 118 -6.08 -11.40 4.67
CA VAL A 118 -5.39 -10.14 4.37
C VAL A 118 -5.06 -9.45 5.67
N THR A 119 -3.77 -9.32 5.96
CA THR A 119 -3.27 -8.57 7.11
C THR A 119 -2.63 -7.27 6.64
N VAL A 120 -3.11 -6.16 7.17
CA VAL A 120 -2.55 -4.82 6.91
C VAL A 120 -1.90 -4.33 8.20
N ILE A 121 -0.60 -4.06 8.15
CA ILE A 121 0.21 -3.78 9.36
C ILE A 121 0.16 -2.29 9.77
N ASP A 122 -0.06 -1.39 8.81
CA ASP A 122 -0.10 0.06 9.08
C ASP A 122 -1.47 0.66 8.72
N ARG A 123 -1.70 0.96 7.44
CA ARG A 123 -2.93 1.63 6.99
C ARG A 123 -3.48 1.02 5.72
N ALA A 124 -4.79 0.83 5.68
CA ALA A 124 -5.56 0.56 4.47
C ALA A 124 -6.42 1.79 4.13
N LEU A 125 -6.31 2.29 2.89
CA LEU A 125 -7.28 3.22 2.33
C LEU A 125 -8.16 2.46 1.32
N VAL A 126 -9.44 2.33 1.62
CA VAL A 126 -10.41 1.75 0.70
C VAL A 126 -11.27 2.86 0.13
N LYS A 127 -11.27 3.01 -1.20
CA LYS A 127 -12.15 3.94 -1.91
C LYS A 127 -13.37 3.19 -2.41
N GLY A 128 -14.55 3.77 -2.20
CA GLY A 128 -15.83 3.18 -2.62
C GLY A 128 -16.56 2.47 -1.49
N ALA A 129 -17.63 1.76 -1.85
CA ALA A 129 -18.46 1.05 -0.88
C ALA A 129 -17.75 -0.21 -0.37
N VAL A 130 -17.77 -0.40 0.96
CA VAL A 130 -17.29 -1.62 1.62
C VAL A 130 -18.50 -2.36 2.18
N ARG A 131 -18.65 -3.63 1.80
CA ARG A 131 -19.73 -4.50 2.29
C ARG A 131 -19.12 -5.64 3.10
N MET A 132 -19.39 -5.63 4.40
CA MET A 132 -19.03 -6.71 5.32
C MET A 132 -20.23 -7.63 5.48
N LEU A 133 -20.07 -8.92 5.18
CA LEU A 133 -21.15 -9.91 5.20
C LEU A 133 -21.31 -10.62 6.55
N SER A 134 -20.29 -10.51 7.39
CA SER A 134 -20.19 -11.14 8.69
C SER A 134 -19.79 -10.10 9.74
N ASP A 135 -19.62 -10.53 10.98
CA ASP A 135 -19.23 -9.67 12.09
C ASP A 135 -17.89 -8.97 11.83
N VAL A 136 -17.82 -7.70 12.22
CA VAL A 136 -16.63 -6.85 12.12
C VAL A 136 -16.18 -6.47 13.53
N SER A 137 -14.97 -6.87 13.92
CA SER A 137 -14.34 -6.40 15.15
C SER A 137 -13.55 -5.13 14.87
N ILE A 138 -13.88 -4.04 15.55
CA ILE A 138 -13.19 -2.75 15.41
C ILE A 138 -12.34 -2.53 16.67
N GLY A 139 -11.02 -2.58 16.51
CA GLY A 139 -10.06 -2.43 17.61
C GLY A 139 -9.76 -3.72 18.37
N PRO A 140 -8.62 -3.78 19.09
CA PRO A 140 -8.27 -4.92 19.95
C PRO A 140 -9.06 -4.90 21.26
N ARG A 141 -9.31 -6.09 21.83
CA ARG A 141 -10.11 -6.25 23.06
C ARG A 141 -9.55 -5.54 24.29
N ILE A 142 -8.24 -5.27 24.32
CA ILE A 142 -7.52 -4.77 25.50
C ILE A 142 -7.02 -3.33 25.34
N ALA A 143 -7.26 -2.67 24.21
CA ALA A 143 -6.82 -1.29 23.99
C ALA A 143 -7.97 -0.39 23.55
N ARG A 144 -7.90 0.88 23.95
CA ARG A 144 -8.86 1.89 23.50
C ARG A 144 -8.67 2.13 22.01
N THR A 145 -9.78 2.09 21.28
CA THR A 145 -9.84 2.38 19.84
C THR A 145 -10.91 3.44 19.61
N SER A 146 -10.64 4.38 18.71
CA SER A 146 -11.65 5.32 18.22
C SER A 146 -12.24 4.83 16.90
N LEU A 147 -13.53 5.05 16.72
CA LEU A 147 -14.24 4.86 15.46
C LEU A 147 -14.88 6.19 15.10
N ASP A 148 -14.34 6.86 14.09
CA ASP A 148 -14.88 8.12 13.58
C ASP A 148 -15.74 7.83 12.34
N ILE A 149 -17.04 8.13 12.45
CA ILE A 149 -18.01 7.97 11.36
C ILE A 149 -18.48 9.36 10.95
N SER A 150 -17.99 9.86 9.82
CA SER A 150 -18.40 11.16 9.25
C SER A 150 -19.58 11.06 8.27
N ALA A 151 -20.24 9.89 8.20
CA ALA A 151 -21.36 9.62 7.31
C ALA A 151 -22.66 9.38 8.09
N PRO A 152 -23.85 9.68 7.51
CA PRO A 152 -25.12 9.34 8.13
C PRO A 152 -25.26 7.83 8.37
N ILE A 153 -25.73 7.47 9.56
CA ILE A 153 -26.06 6.08 9.90
C ILE A 153 -27.56 5.88 9.62
N SER A 154 -27.92 5.66 8.35
CA SER A 154 -29.30 5.43 7.93
C SER A 154 -29.66 3.95 8.06
N SER A 155 -30.29 3.57 9.18
CA SER A 155 -30.81 2.22 9.39
C SER A 155 -32.28 2.30 9.79
N ALA A 156 -33.09 1.33 9.32
CA ALA A 156 -34.47 1.18 9.78
C ALA A 156 -34.57 0.75 11.25
N PHE A 157 -33.46 0.31 11.84
CA PHE A 157 -33.35 -0.16 13.22
C PHE A 157 -32.27 0.61 13.98
N PRO A 158 -32.47 0.87 15.29
CA PRO A 158 -31.43 1.46 16.14
C PRO A 158 -30.12 0.67 16.10
N MET A 159 -29.00 1.40 16.03
CA MET A 159 -27.67 0.81 16.22
C MET A 159 -27.58 0.24 17.62
N THR A 160 -27.28 -1.04 17.73
CA THR A 160 -27.21 -1.75 19.01
C THR A 160 -25.75 -2.02 19.37
N PHE A 161 -25.34 -1.57 20.54
CA PHE A 161 -24.07 -1.91 21.17
C PHE A 161 -24.32 -2.97 22.24
N LEU A 162 -23.61 -4.09 22.11
CA LEU A 162 -23.57 -5.14 23.13
C LEU A 162 -22.39 -4.88 24.05
N GLY A 163 -22.63 -4.97 25.36
CA GLY A 163 -21.56 -4.91 26.34
C GLY A 163 -20.62 -6.13 26.20
N ALA A 164 -19.36 -5.96 26.59
CA ALA A 164 -18.37 -7.04 26.60
C ALA A 164 -18.51 -8.00 27.81
N SER A 165 -19.32 -7.65 28.81
CA SER A 165 -19.58 -8.49 29.99
C SER A 165 -20.67 -9.53 29.69
N GLU A 166 -20.69 -10.62 30.46
CA GLU A 166 -21.70 -11.70 30.34
C GLU A 166 -23.16 -11.25 30.61
N GLY A 167 -23.38 -9.97 30.89
CA GLY A 167 -24.72 -9.41 31.07
C GLY A 167 -25.40 -9.08 29.75
N ASN A 168 -26.72 -9.28 29.69
CA ASN A 168 -27.56 -8.94 28.53
C ASN A 168 -27.81 -7.42 28.37
N GLY A 169 -26.88 -6.58 28.86
CA GLY A 169 -26.98 -5.13 28.79
C GLY A 169 -26.85 -4.66 27.33
N ARG A 170 -27.85 -3.92 26.87
CA ARG A 170 -27.94 -3.46 25.48
C ARG A 170 -28.09 -1.94 25.45
N LEU A 171 -27.20 -1.25 24.76
CA LEU A 171 -27.37 0.16 24.43
C LEU A 171 -27.85 0.27 22.98
N SER A 172 -29.00 0.87 22.76
CA SER A 172 -29.52 1.12 21.42
C SER A 172 -29.54 2.61 21.13
N LEU A 173 -28.82 3.03 20.08
CA LEU A 173 -28.85 4.39 19.54
C LEU A 173 -29.69 4.39 18.27
N GLY A 174 -30.92 4.89 18.37
CA GLY A 174 -31.81 5.10 17.23
C GLY A 174 -32.04 6.57 17.02
N VAL A 175 -31.82 7.04 15.80
CA VAL A 175 -32.28 8.36 15.37
C VAL A 175 -33.47 8.11 14.47
N LEU A 176 -34.67 8.37 14.98
CA LEU A 176 -35.88 8.48 14.15
C LEU A 176 -35.76 9.77 13.33
N ASP A 177 -36.28 9.79 12.10
CA ASP A 177 -36.30 10.99 11.26
C ASP A 177 -36.86 12.17 12.06
N PRO A 178 -36.03 13.13 12.49
CA PRO A 178 -36.49 14.20 13.35
C PRO A 178 -37.27 15.18 12.47
N SER A 179 -38.50 15.51 12.87
CA SER A 179 -39.31 16.51 12.15
C SER A 179 -38.76 17.93 12.27
N GLU A 180 -37.89 18.15 13.25
CA GLU A 180 -37.23 19.42 13.57
C GLU A 180 -35.89 19.13 14.26
N GLU A 181 -34.97 20.10 14.25
CA GLU A 181 -33.68 19.98 14.93
C GLU A 181 -33.86 19.72 16.45
N ARG A 182 -33.14 18.72 16.96
CA ARG A 182 -33.13 18.37 18.39
C ARG A 182 -31.71 18.45 18.92
N VAL A 183 -31.45 19.40 19.80
CA VAL A 183 -30.19 19.52 20.52
C VAL A 183 -30.42 19.14 21.98
N VAL A 184 -29.67 18.15 22.47
CA VAL A 184 -29.60 17.81 23.89
C VAL A 184 -28.20 18.15 24.36
N THR A 185 -28.07 19.15 25.24
CA THR A 185 -26.79 19.57 25.80
C THR A 185 -26.67 19.05 27.23
N PHE A 186 -25.58 18.35 27.52
CA PHE A 186 -25.25 17.90 28.86
C PHE A 186 -24.17 18.78 29.47
N PRO A 187 -24.30 19.20 30.74
CA PRO A 187 -23.22 19.86 31.44
C PRO A 187 -22.08 18.88 31.71
N ASP A 188 -20.85 19.39 31.74
CA ASP A 188 -19.65 18.61 32.11
C ASP A 188 -19.57 18.43 33.64
N VAL A 189 -20.55 17.70 34.17
CA VAL A 189 -20.64 17.33 35.59
C VAL A 189 -21.21 15.93 35.71
N SER A 190 -20.83 15.21 36.76
CA SER A 190 -21.45 13.95 37.11
C SER A 190 -22.91 14.15 37.51
N GLY A 191 -23.82 13.30 37.02
CA GLY A 191 -25.23 13.34 37.38
C GLY A 191 -26.04 12.21 36.73
N THR A 192 -27.30 12.08 37.14
CA THR A 192 -28.26 11.13 36.58
C THR A 192 -29.32 11.89 35.79
N ILE A 193 -29.58 11.47 34.54
CA ILE A 193 -30.68 12.01 33.74
C ILE A 193 -31.94 11.20 34.03
N LEU A 194 -32.95 11.85 34.59
CA LEU A 194 -34.29 11.29 34.74
C LEU A 194 -35.10 11.62 33.49
N THR A 195 -35.65 10.58 32.87
CA THR A 195 -36.61 10.67 31.76
C THR A 195 -37.97 10.23 32.25
N THR A 196 -39.03 10.45 31.49
CA THR A 196 -40.37 9.95 31.83
C THR A 196 -40.42 8.45 32.05
N GLY A 197 -39.51 7.67 31.44
CA GLY A 197 -39.42 6.23 31.65
C GLY A 197 -38.60 5.81 32.87
N SER A 198 -37.76 6.69 33.42
CA SER A 198 -36.92 6.42 34.61
C SER A 198 -37.32 7.23 35.84
N MET A 199 -38.35 8.07 35.73
CA MET A 199 -38.90 8.86 36.83
C MET A 199 -39.56 7.92 37.86
N PRO A 200 -39.11 7.89 39.12
CA PRO A 200 -39.82 7.14 40.15
C PRO A 200 -41.16 7.80 40.47
N ASN A 201 -42.17 6.99 40.84
CA ASN A 201 -43.49 7.49 41.22
C ASN A 201 -43.45 8.31 42.54
N VAL A 202 -42.42 8.09 43.36
CA VAL A 202 -42.21 8.79 44.62
C VAL A 202 -40.76 9.25 44.66
N LEU A 203 -40.58 10.54 44.93
CA LEU A 203 -39.27 11.13 45.21
C LEU A 203 -39.12 11.24 46.72
N GLU A 204 -38.23 10.45 47.31
CA GLU A 204 -37.92 10.50 48.74
C GLU A 204 -36.66 11.36 48.97
N ALA A 205 -36.66 12.18 50.02
CA ALA A 205 -35.52 13.00 50.45
C ALA A 205 -34.87 13.84 49.33
N THR A 206 -35.66 14.33 48.38
CA THR A 206 -35.14 15.09 47.24
C THR A 206 -35.01 16.57 47.60
N THR A 207 -33.83 17.14 47.33
CA THR A 207 -33.59 18.58 47.43
C THR A 207 -33.47 19.17 46.03
N PHE A 208 -34.29 20.18 45.73
CA PHE A 208 -34.15 20.96 44.51
C PHE A 208 -33.28 22.17 44.80
N LEU A 209 -32.15 22.28 44.12
CA LEU A 209 -31.26 23.44 44.22
C LEU A 209 -31.58 24.40 43.05
N GLY A 210 -31.97 25.63 43.38
CA GLY A 210 -32.37 26.65 42.40
C GLY A 210 -33.88 26.68 42.15
N GLU A 211 -34.29 27.21 40.98
CA GLU A 211 -35.70 27.30 40.63
C GLU A 211 -36.24 25.93 40.21
N ALA A 212 -37.29 25.47 40.89
CA ALA A 212 -38.05 24.29 40.52
C ALA A 212 -39.42 24.69 39.98
N ARG A 213 -39.79 24.15 38.81
CA ARG A 213 -41.11 24.37 38.19
C ARG A 213 -41.85 23.06 38.00
N PHE A 214 -43.03 22.96 38.62
CA PHE A 214 -43.94 21.83 38.47
C PHE A 214 -45.06 22.19 37.50
N ILE A 215 -45.29 21.36 36.48
CA ILE A 215 -46.30 21.58 35.43
C ILE A 215 -47.31 20.44 35.50
N GLY A 216 -48.61 20.74 35.43
CA GLY A 216 -49.69 19.76 35.59
C GLY A 216 -50.24 19.66 37.03
N GLY A 217 -49.75 20.50 37.94
CA GLY A 217 -50.16 20.56 39.34
C GLY A 217 -49.18 19.82 40.26
N ALA A 218 -48.97 20.36 41.45
CA ALA A 218 -48.21 19.73 42.52
C ALA A 218 -48.98 19.90 43.83
N SER A 219 -49.16 18.82 44.58
CA SER A 219 -49.71 18.87 45.94
C SER A 219 -48.60 18.60 46.93
N PHE A 220 -48.36 19.54 47.82
CA PHE A 220 -47.42 19.39 48.92
C PHE A 220 -48.21 19.21 50.21
N GLY A 221 -47.98 18.12 50.95
CA GLY A 221 -48.52 17.95 52.28
C GLY A 221 -47.84 18.88 53.27
N ALA A 222 -48.50 19.16 54.40
CA ALA A 222 -48.03 20.11 55.42
C ALA A 222 -46.69 19.72 56.09
N ARG A 223 -46.17 18.53 55.81
CA ARG A 223 -44.88 18.01 56.30
C ARG A 223 -43.84 17.81 55.20
N ASP A 224 -44.20 18.06 53.95
CA ASP A 224 -43.40 17.68 52.77
C ASP A 224 -42.49 18.80 52.27
N VAL A 225 -42.67 20.02 52.78
CA VAL A 225 -41.89 21.20 52.37
C VAL A 225 -41.31 21.89 53.60
N VAL A 226 -39.98 21.92 53.66
CA VAL A 226 -39.23 22.82 54.55
C VAL A 226 -38.72 23.95 53.65
N LEU A 227 -39.33 25.13 53.76
CA LEU A 227 -38.89 26.35 53.06
C LEU A 227 -37.66 26.95 53.75
#